data_AF-A0A816AE34-F1
#
_entry.id   AF-A0A816AE34-F1
#
_cell.length_a   1.000
_cell.length_b   1.000
_cell.length_c   1.000
_cell.angle_alpha   90.00
_cell.angle_beta   90.00
_cell.angle_gamma   90.00
#
_symmetry.space_group_name_H-M   'P 1'
#
loop_
_entity.id
_entity.type
_entity.pdbx_description
1 polymer ?
#
loop_
_entity_poly.entity_id
_entity_poly.type
_entity_poly.pdbx_seq_one_letter_code
_entity_poly.pdbx_strand_id
1 'polypeptide(L)'
;MIVFGNRRPPTDYHFIGRATTNSNVMEFVLRWGAVPKDLDSHMYASNGAHVFYQMKTASKMSLDCDVTSGNGPETIKVILEPSVKYVYAVHRYSKDGELTKSNATLLINSNQLQPVSTASVPRENRPQANFWIVCVIDGTTKNITYINKFEEHNNYSTNEVGVKYFNA
;
A
#
# COMPACT_ATOMS: atom_id res chain seq x y z
N MET A 1 58.46 30.49 10.04
CA MET A 1 58.01 29.85 11.29
C MET A 1 56.58 30.31 11.56
N ILE A 2 55.65 29.36 11.34
CA ILE A 2 54.23 29.30 11.73
C ILE A 2 53.33 30.51 11.39
N VAL A 3 52.61 30.37 10.27
CA VAL A 3 51.40 31.12 9.92
C VAL A 3 50.25 30.56 10.78
N PHE A 4 49.59 31.39 11.59
CA PHE A 4 48.34 31.01 12.26
C PHE A 4 47.19 31.06 11.25
N GLY A 5 46.91 29.91 10.62
CA GLY A 5 45.70 29.72 9.84
C GLY A 5 44.47 29.82 10.73
N ASN A 6 43.51 30.65 10.34
CA ASN A 6 42.18 30.70 10.94
C ASN A 6 41.58 29.29 10.97
N ARG A 7 41.38 28.76 12.18
CA ARG A 7 40.66 27.51 12.40
C ARG A 7 39.21 27.72 11.98
N ARG A 8 38.85 27.23 10.80
CA ARG A 8 37.45 26.96 10.44
C ARG A 8 36.90 25.95 11.44
N PRO A 9 35.75 26.17 12.09
CA PRO A 9 35.05 25.07 12.75
C PRO A 9 34.67 24.02 11.68
N PRO A 10 34.77 22.71 11.97
CA PRO A 10 34.46 21.69 10.98
C PRO A 10 32.94 21.61 10.77
N THR A 11 32.56 21.72 9.50
CA THR A 11 31.36 21.12 8.89
C THR A 11 30.04 21.44 9.59
N ASP A 12 29.46 22.58 9.22
CA ASP A 12 28.02 22.57 8.95
C ASP A 12 27.79 21.48 7.90
N TYR A 13 27.32 20.31 8.35
CA TYR A 13 26.52 19.46 7.50
C TYR A 13 25.26 20.28 7.20
N HIS A 14 25.37 21.16 6.22
CA HIS A 14 24.21 21.60 5.47
C HIS A 14 23.75 20.33 4.77
N PHE A 15 22.94 19.56 5.49
CA PHE A 15 21.96 18.72 4.86
C PHE A 15 21.24 19.68 3.92
N ILE A 16 21.63 19.69 2.64
CA ILE A 16 20.64 19.82 1.59
C ILE A 16 19.80 18.55 1.72
N GLY A 17 19.09 18.41 2.85
CA GLY A 17 17.89 17.64 2.94
C GLY A 17 17.09 18.29 1.85
N ARG A 18 17.04 17.63 0.70
CA ARG A 18 16.09 17.97 -0.32
C ARG A 18 14.78 17.76 0.40
N ALA A 19 14.28 18.84 0.97
CA ALA A 19 12.97 18.94 1.53
C ALA A 19 12.06 18.79 0.31
N THR A 20 11.83 17.55 -0.13
CA THR A 20 10.67 17.23 -0.93
C THR A 20 9.49 17.28 0.03
N THR A 21 9.12 18.50 0.44
CA THR A 21 8.05 18.82 1.38
C THR A 21 6.65 18.52 0.84
N ASN A 22 6.54 17.79 -0.27
CA ASN A 22 5.30 17.34 -0.88
C ASN A 22 5.50 16.01 -1.61
N SER A 23 5.87 14.94 -0.92
CA SER A 23 5.71 13.63 -1.56
C SER A 23 4.25 13.24 -1.47
N ASN A 24 3.52 13.38 -2.57
CA ASN A 24 2.27 12.63 -2.81
C ASN A 24 2.53 11.11 -2.89
N VAL A 25 3.75 10.66 -2.59
CA VAL A 25 4.15 9.27 -2.58
C VAL A 25 3.63 8.60 -1.30
N MET A 26 2.98 7.47 -1.48
CA MET A 26 2.63 6.53 -0.42
C MET A 26 3.13 5.13 -0.78
N GLU A 27 3.52 4.37 0.23
CA GLU A 27 3.92 2.97 0.10
C GLU A 27 3.01 2.11 0.98
N PHE A 28 2.44 1.07 0.37
CA PHE A 28 1.49 0.14 0.93
C PHE A 28 2.16 -1.22 1.04
N VAL A 29 2.65 -1.55 2.23
CA VAL A 29 3.39 -2.80 2.49
C VAL A 29 2.43 -3.82 3.10
N LEU A 30 2.10 -4.84 2.31
CA LEU A 30 1.34 -6.01 2.75
C LEU A 30 2.31 -7.06 3.29
N ARG A 31 2.01 -7.55 4.49
CA ARG A 31 2.67 -8.71 5.11
C ARG A 31 1.61 -9.71 5.52
N TRP A 32 1.97 -10.99 5.53
CA TRP A 32 1.12 -12.09 6.02
C TRP A 32 1.98 -13.24 6.52
N GLY A 33 1.34 -14.23 7.13
CA GLY A 33 2.00 -15.45 7.62
C GLY A 33 2.29 -16.46 6.52
N ALA A 34 2.64 -17.69 6.92
CA ALA A 34 2.98 -18.76 5.99
C ALA A 34 1.77 -19.32 5.20
N VAL A 35 0.55 -19.18 5.75
CA VAL A 35 -0.70 -19.72 5.18
C VAL A 35 -1.81 -18.69 5.33
N PRO A 36 -2.62 -18.41 4.29
CA PRO A 36 -2.45 -18.79 2.88
C PRO A 36 -1.08 -18.36 2.34
N LYS A 37 -0.52 -19.16 1.42
CA LYS A 37 0.83 -18.88 0.88
C LYS A 37 0.86 -17.64 0.00
N ASP A 38 -0.23 -17.39 -0.70
CA ASP A 38 -0.30 -16.36 -1.73
C ASP A 38 -1.44 -15.39 -1.44
N LEU A 39 -1.06 -14.16 -1.10
CA LEU A 39 -1.93 -13.00 -0.98
C LEU A 39 -1.44 -11.90 -1.93
N ASP A 40 -2.30 -11.46 -2.84
CA ASP A 40 -1.98 -10.39 -3.78
C ASP A 40 -2.39 -9.02 -3.24
N SER A 41 -1.52 -8.04 -3.46
CA SER A 41 -1.85 -6.63 -3.38
C SER A 41 -2.64 -6.17 -4.61
N HIS A 42 -3.80 -5.56 -4.38
CA HIS A 42 -4.58 -4.89 -5.41
C HIS A 42 -4.72 -3.40 -5.10
N MET A 43 -4.38 -2.55 -6.07
CA MET A 43 -4.64 -1.12 -6.01
C MET A 43 -5.45 -0.67 -7.24
N TYR A 44 -6.66 -0.20 -6.99
CA TYR A 44 -7.55 0.37 -8.01
C TYR A 44 -7.50 1.89 -7.94
N ALA A 45 -7.53 2.56 -9.09
CA ALA A 45 -7.63 4.02 -9.17
C ALA A 45 -8.88 4.43 -9.98
N SER A 46 -9.52 5.52 -9.57
CA SER A 46 -10.77 6.00 -10.19
C SER A 46 -10.61 6.50 -11.63
N ASN A 47 -9.37 6.63 -12.11
CA ASN A 47 -9.04 6.88 -13.51
C ASN A 47 -9.00 5.60 -14.37
N GLY A 48 -9.35 4.45 -13.80
CA GLY A 48 -9.41 3.15 -14.48
C GLY A 48 -8.16 2.29 -14.38
N ALA A 49 -7.08 2.78 -13.77
CA ALA A 49 -5.87 1.98 -13.55
C ALA A 49 -6.07 0.93 -12.44
N HIS A 50 -5.43 -0.22 -12.60
CA HIS A 50 -5.43 -1.32 -11.64
C HIS A 50 -4.05 -1.96 -11.61
N VAL A 51 -3.42 -2.01 -10.43
CA VAL A 51 -2.13 -2.67 -10.21
C VAL A 51 -2.33 -3.90 -9.34
N PHE A 52 -1.79 -5.04 -9.81
CA PHE A 52 -1.79 -6.36 -9.16
C PHE A 52 -0.73 -7.26 -9.83
N TYR A 53 -0.61 -8.52 -9.44
CA TYR A 53 0.49 -9.41 -9.87
C TYR A 53 0.70 -9.50 -11.40
N GLN A 54 -0.37 -9.49 -12.21
CA GLN A 54 -0.27 -9.53 -13.69
C GLN A 54 0.03 -8.17 -14.31
N MET A 55 -0.39 -7.07 -13.67
CA MET A 55 -0.20 -5.70 -14.14
C MET A 55 0.53 -4.90 -13.07
N LYS A 56 1.84 -5.12 -12.96
CA LYS A 56 2.66 -4.54 -11.88
C LYS A 56 2.85 -3.05 -11.97
N THR A 57 2.54 -2.41 -13.09
CA THR A 57 2.64 -0.96 -13.27
C THR A 57 1.46 -0.43 -14.07
N ALA A 58 0.78 0.59 -13.56
CA ALA A 58 -0.26 1.32 -14.26
C ALA A 58 -0.40 2.74 -13.68
N SER A 59 -0.56 3.75 -14.55
CA SER A 59 -0.48 5.16 -14.16
C SER A 59 0.76 5.44 -13.28
N LYS A 60 0.58 6.07 -12.11
CA LYS A 60 1.63 6.34 -11.12
C LYS A 60 1.68 5.35 -9.97
N MET A 61 1.32 4.10 -10.25
CA MET A 61 1.33 2.99 -9.29
C MET A 61 2.26 1.89 -9.77
N SER A 62 2.98 1.26 -8.84
CA SER A 62 3.85 0.12 -9.13
C SER A 62 3.88 -0.88 -7.97
N LEU A 63 3.77 -2.16 -8.28
CA LEU A 63 4.02 -3.30 -7.40
C LEU A 63 5.50 -3.74 -7.53
N ASP A 64 6.18 -3.96 -6.41
CA ASP A 64 7.60 -4.31 -6.37
C ASP A 64 7.88 -5.77 -6.79
N CYS A 65 7.13 -6.71 -6.22
CA CYS A 65 7.29 -8.13 -6.40
C CYS A 65 5.94 -8.85 -6.22
N ASP A 66 5.92 -10.12 -6.60
CA ASP A 66 4.78 -11.03 -6.45
C ASP A 66 5.31 -12.21 -5.63
N VAL A 67 4.82 -12.38 -4.40
CA VAL A 67 5.32 -13.38 -3.44
C VAL A 67 4.27 -14.45 -3.21
N THR A 68 4.56 -15.68 -3.66
CA THR A 68 3.55 -16.76 -3.74
C THR A 68 3.79 -17.93 -2.77
N SER A 69 4.80 -17.85 -1.90
CA SER A 69 5.28 -18.97 -1.06
C SER A 69 5.07 -18.78 0.45
N GLY A 70 4.22 -17.82 0.83
CA GLY A 70 3.95 -17.43 2.21
C GLY A 70 4.96 -16.41 2.70
N ASN A 71 4.67 -15.80 3.86
CA ASN A 71 5.55 -14.83 4.50
C ASN A 71 6.01 -13.73 3.53
N GLY A 72 5.07 -12.94 3.03
CA GLY A 72 5.37 -11.75 2.21
C GLY A 72 6.49 -10.86 2.80
N PRO A 73 6.88 -9.81 2.08
CA PRO A 73 5.90 -8.79 1.76
C PRO A 73 5.70 -8.54 0.26
N GLU A 74 4.62 -7.83 -0.03
CA GLU A 74 4.45 -7.09 -1.28
C GLU A 74 4.29 -5.60 -0.99
N THR A 75 4.81 -4.74 -1.86
CA THR A 75 4.72 -3.29 -1.73
C THR A 75 4.14 -2.65 -2.98
N ILE A 76 3.00 -1.96 -2.84
CA ILE A 76 2.53 -1.02 -3.86
C ILE A 76 3.00 0.39 -3.50
N LYS A 77 3.70 1.03 -4.43
CA LYS A 77 4.02 2.45 -4.40
C LYS A 77 3.04 3.20 -5.27
N VAL A 78 2.51 4.32 -4.77
CA VAL A 78 1.63 5.22 -5.53
C VAL A 78 2.11 6.65 -5.38
N ILE A 79 2.08 7.42 -6.47
CA ILE A 79 2.12 8.88 -6.43
C ILE A 79 0.68 9.38 -6.58
N LEU A 80 0.09 9.85 -5.49
CA LEU A 80 -1.30 10.32 -5.47
C LEU A 80 -1.50 11.51 -6.41
N GLU A 81 -2.57 11.42 -7.18
CA GLU A 81 -3.00 12.43 -8.14
C GLU A 81 -4.27 13.12 -7.60
N PRO A 82 -4.36 14.46 -7.65
CA PRO A 82 -5.58 15.17 -7.28
C PRO A 82 -6.79 14.66 -8.08
N SER A 83 -7.95 14.62 -7.43
CA SER A 83 -9.22 14.12 -7.98
C SER A 83 -9.23 12.63 -8.37
N VAL A 84 -8.17 11.88 -8.07
CA VAL A 84 -8.14 10.41 -8.18
C VAL A 84 -8.36 9.80 -6.81
N LYS A 85 -9.24 8.81 -6.73
CA LYS A 85 -9.42 7.98 -5.54
C LYS A 85 -8.78 6.62 -5.76
N TYR A 86 -8.27 6.06 -4.68
CA TYR A 86 -7.56 4.80 -4.69
C TYR A 86 -8.22 3.83 -3.72
N VAL A 87 -8.34 2.55 -4.10
CA VAL A 87 -8.85 1.49 -3.24
C VAL A 87 -7.75 0.45 -3.11
N TYR A 88 -7.30 0.21 -1.89
CA TYR A 88 -6.38 -0.89 -1.60
C TYR A 88 -7.14 -2.09 -1.07
N ALA A 89 -6.93 -3.23 -1.71
CA ALA A 89 -7.52 -4.50 -1.33
C ALA A 89 -6.47 -5.61 -1.32
N VAL A 90 -6.73 -6.64 -0.52
CA VAL A 90 -5.93 -7.87 -0.48
C VAL A 90 -6.78 -9.00 -1.04
N HIS A 91 -6.24 -9.71 -2.02
CA HIS A 91 -6.86 -10.90 -2.58
C HIS A 91 -6.15 -12.15 -2.08
N ARG A 92 -6.91 -13.15 -1.66
CA ARG A 92 -6.40 -14.48 -1.34
C ARG A 92 -6.40 -15.34 -2.60
N TYR A 93 -5.27 -15.35 -3.31
CA TYR A 93 -5.10 -16.15 -4.51
C TYR A 93 -5.07 -17.66 -4.22
N SER A 94 -4.26 -18.03 -3.22
CA SER A 94 -4.11 -19.42 -2.82
C SER A 94 -5.34 -19.96 -2.09
N LYS A 95 -5.58 -21.26 -2.21
CA LYS A 95 -6.72 -21.96 -1.58
C LYS A 95 -6.34 -22.77 -0.36
N ASP A 96 -5.09 -22.68 0.11
CA ASP A 96 -4.53 -23.50 1.19
C ASP A 96 -4.76 -22.94 2.61
N GLY A 97 -5.57 -21.89 2.73
CA GLY A 97 -5.94 -21.29 4.01
C GLY A 97 -7.09 -20.30 3.88
N GLU A 98 -7.52 -19.77 5.02
CA GLU A 98 -8.54 -18.71 5.09
C GLU A 98 -7.88 -17.33 5.18
N LEU A 99 -8.44 -16.35 4.49
CA LEU A 99 -7.95 -14.97 4.50
C LEU A 99 -7.98 -14.38 5.91
N THR A 100 -9.02 -14.69 6.68
CA THR A 100 -9.24 -14.27 8.07
C THR A 100 -8.18 -14.81 9.05
N LYS A 101 -7.46 -15.88 8.66
CA LYS A 101 -6.42 -16.55 9.46
C LYS A 101 -5.00 -16.25 8.97
N SER A 102 -4.86 -15.40 7.95
CA SER A 102 -3.58 -15.09 7.30
C SER A 102 -2.57 -14.31 8.15
N ASN A 103 -3.02 -13.70 9.25
CA ASN A 103 -2.27 -12.67 9.98
C ASN A 103 -1.83 -11.50 9.08
N ALA A 104 -2.60 -11.21 8.02
CA ALA A 104 -2.26 -10.12 7.12
C ALA A 104 -2.32 -8.76 7.82
N THR A 105 -1.33 -7.91 7.52
CA THR A 105 -1.25 -6.53 7.96
C THR A 105 -0.86 -5.64 6.80
N LEU A 106 -1.48 -4.47 6.72
CA LEU A 106 -1.12 -3.40 5.81
C LEU A 106 -0.46 -2.27 6.60
N LEU A 107 0.76 -1.92 6.22
CA LEU A 107 1.47 -0.73 6.68
C LEU A 107 1.43 0.33 5.57
N ILE A 108 0.98 1.54 5.90
CA ILE A 108 0.89 2.66 4.94
C ILE A 108 1.89 3.73 5.37
N ASN A 109 2.95 3.89 4.58
CA ASN A 109 3.99 4.89 4.80
C ASN A 109 3.80 6.10 3.90
N SER A 110 3.99 7.29 4.46
CA SER A 110 4.12 8.54 3.72
C SER A 110 4.94 9.53 4.53
N ASN A 111 5.67 10.44 3.87
CA ASN A 111 6.40 11.50 4.58
C ASN A 111 5.50 12.46 5.37
N GLN A 112 4.18 12.40 5.16
CA GLN A 112 3.18 13.23 5.85
C GLN A 112 2.38 12.47 6.92
N LEU A 113 2.54 11.14 7.02
CA LEU A 113 1.83 10.32 8.02
C LEU A 113 2.72 10.16 9.26
N GLN A 114 2.36 10.89 10.31
CA GLN A 114 2.89 10.72 11.66
C GLN A 114 1.70 10.67 12.64
N PRO A 115 1.40 9.51 13.26
CA PRO A 115 2.09 8.23 13.15
C PRO A 115 1.83 7.49 11.82
N VAL A 116 2.64 6.45 11.56
CA VAL A 116 2.43 5.51 10.44
C VAL A 116 1.07 4.83 10.59
N SER A 117 0.34 4.68 9.49
CA SER A 117 -1.01 4.12 9.50
C SER A 117 -0.97 2.61 9.27
N THR A 118 -1.71 1.84 10.07
CA THR A 118 -1.74 0.36 10.00
C THR A 118 -3.15 -0.18 9.98
N ALA A 119 -3.38 -1.26 9.23
CA ALA A 119 -4.57 -2.10 9.35
C ALA A 119 -4.17 -3.56 9.49
N SER A 120 -4.95 -4.32 10.27
CA SER A 120 -4.81 -5.76 10.41
C SER A 120 -6.06 -6.44 9.88
N VAL A 121 -5.89 -7.61 9.27
CA VAL A 121 -7.02 -8.39 8.78
C VAL A 121 -8.03 -8.64 9.92
N PRO A 122 -9.33 -8.33 9.74
CA PRO A 122 -10.31 -8.54 10.78
C PRO A 122 -10.44 -10.02 11.14
N ARG A 123 -10.60 -10.33 12.44
CA ARG A 123 -10.75 -11.71 12.94
C ARG A 123 -12.21 -12.15 12.97
N GLU A 124 -12.92 -11.97 11.86
CA GLU A 124 -14.30 -12.38 11.70
C GLU A 124 -14.38 -13.77 11.04
N ASN A 125 -15.44 -14.54 11.33
CA ASN A 125 -15.66 -15.83 10.70
C ASN A 125 -16.22 -15.66 9.27
N ARG A 126 -15.32 -15.57 8.28
CA ARG A 126 -15.65 -15.42 6.85
C ARG A 126 -14.84 -16.41 5.99
N PRO A 127 -15.08 -17.73 6.09
CA PRO A 127 -14.23 -18.74 5.47
C PRO A 127 -14.24 -18.67 3.92
N GLN A 128 -15.34 -18.19 3.33
CA GLN A 128 -15.50 -18.07 1.89
C GLN A 128 -14.87 -16.79 1.31
N ALA A 129 -14.62 -15.77 2.14
CA ALA A 129 -14.07 -14.51 1.67
C ALA A 129 -12.70 -14.68 1.04
N ASN A 130 -12.55 -14.16 -0.18
CA ASN A 130 -11.28 -14.12 -0.89
C ASN A 130 -10.76 -12.69 -1.11
N PHE A 131 -11.54 -11.67 -0.76
CA PHE A 131 -11.08 -10.28 -0.74
C PHE A 131 -11.23 -9.66 0.64
N TRP A 132 -10.24 -8.88 1.04
CA TRP A 132 -10.30 -7.93 2.14
C TRP A 132 -10.11 -6.52 1.59
N ILE A 133 -11.20 -5.73 1.58
CA ILE A 133 -11.19 -4.33 1.20
C ILE A 133 -10.67 -3.53 2.39
N VAL A 134 -9.46 -3.00 2.28
CA VAL A 134 -8.74 -2.44 3.42
C VAL A 134 -9.13 -0.98 3.62
N CYS A 135 -8.87 -0.14 2.62
CA CYS A 135 -9.09 1.30 2.71
C CYS A 135 -9.30 1.97 1.35
N VAL A 136 -9.87 3.17 1.42
CA VAL A 136 -9.98 4.13 0.32
C VAL A 136 -9.10 5.33 0.64
N ILE A 137 -8.39 5.84 -0.36
CA ILE A 137 -7.54 7.02 -0.26
C ILE A 137 -8.03 8.07 -1.25
N ASP A 138 -8.25 9.28 -0.75
CA ASP A 138 -8.56 10.44 -1.60
C ASP A 138 -7.26 11.13 -2.02
N GLY A 139 -6.96 11.18 -3.32
CA GLY A 139 -5.70 11.73 -3.83
C GLY A 139 -5.54 13.24 -3.67
N THR A 140 -6.62 13.98 -3.40
CA THR A 140 -6.59 15.42 -3.14
C THR A 140 -6.27 15.71 -1.68
N THR A 141 -7.06 15.14 -0.78
CA THR A 141 -6.98 15.39 0.67
C THR A 141 -5.97 14.50 1.37
N LYS A 142 -5.58 13.38 0.73
CA LYS A 142 -4.71 12.31 1.27
C LYS A 142 -5.33 11.58 2.47
N ASN A 143 -6.62 11.79 2.71
CA ASN A 143 -7.35 11.10 3.76
C ASN A 143 -7.45 9.61 3.44
N ILE A 144 -7.24 8.79 4.47
CA ILE A 144 -7.39 7.34 4.41
C ILE A 144 -8.68 6.98 5.18
N THR A 145 -9.65 6.41 4.48
CA THR A 145 -10.87 5.86 5.07
C THR A 145 -10.75 4.34 5.13
N TYR A 146 -10.67 3.79 6.34
CA TYR A 146 -10.62 2.34 6.54
C TYR A 146 -12.00 1.72 6.33
N ILE A 147 -12.06 0.72 5.44
CA ILE A 147 -13.28 -0.03 5.11
C ILE A 147 -13.33 -1.33 5.92
N ASN A 148 -12.21 -2.06 5.98
CA ASN A 148 -12.06 -3.32 6.71
C ASN A 148 -13.21 -4.32 6.49
N LYS A 149 -13.53 -4.60 5.22
CA LYS A 149 -14.65 -5.45 4.86
C LYS A 149 -14.23 -6.65 4.02
N PHE A 150 -14.82 -7.81 4.32
CA PHE A 150 -14.64 -9.01 3.52
C PHE A 150 -15.64 -9.09 2.36
N GLU A 151 -15.16 -9.55 1.21
CA GLU A 151 -15.97 -9.82 0.01
C GLU A 151 -15.57 -11.13 -0.67
N GLU A 152 -16.44 -11.56 -1.58
CA GLU A 152 -16.29 -12.74 -2.41
C GLU A 152 -16.40 -12.32 -3.87
N HIS A 153 -15.37 -12.62 -4.66
CA HIS A 153 -15.29 -12.25 -6.08
C HIS A 153 -14.80 -13.42 -6.91
N ASN A 154 -15.39 -13.66 -8.07
CA ASN A 154 -14.95 -14.73 -8.98
C ASN A 154 -13.86 -14.30 -9.96
N ASN A 155 -13.64 -12.99 -10.12
CA ASN A 155 -12.65 -12.45 -11.03
C ASN A 155 -11.83 -11.35 -10.35
N TYR A 156 -10.56 -11.63 -10.10
CA TYR A 156 -9.64 -10.73 -9.41
C TYR A 156 -9.10 -9.58 -10.30
N SER A 157 -9.27 -9.69 -11.63
CA SER A 157 -8.67 -8.74 -12.59
C SER A 157 -9.59 -7.56 -12.94
N THR A 158 -10.89 -7.64 -12.64
CA THR A 158 -11.85 -6.58 -12.97
C THR A 158 -11.69 -5.37 -12.05
N ASN A 159 -12.21 -4.22 -12.49
CA ASN A 159 -12.27 -3.01 -11.67
C ASN A 159 -13.56 -2.92 -10.82
N GLU A 160 -14.29 -4.03 -10.62
CA GLU A 160 -15.57 -4.02 -9.92
C GLU A 160 -15.43 -3.56 -8.45
N VAL A 161 -14.37 -4.03 -7.78
CA VAL A 161 -14.01 -3.59 -6.43
C VAL A 161 -13.75 -2.08 -6.41
N GLY A 162 -12.89 -1.59 -7.31
CA GLY A 162 -12.59 -0.15 -7.40
C GLY A 162 -13.85 0.70 -7.57
N VAL A 163 -14.65 0.39 -8.60
CA VAL A 163 -15.88 1.13 -8.93
C VAL A 163 -16.86 1.19 -7.76
N LYS A 164 -16.99 0.09 -7.02
CA LYS A 164 -17.88 0.00 -5.84
C LYS A 164 -17.46 0.92 -4.70
N TYR A 165 -16.16 1.11 -4.50
CA TYR A 165 -15.61 1.79 -3.32
C TYR A 165 -15.09 3.20 -3.57
N PHE A 166 -15.00 3.69 -4.81
CA PHE A 166 -14.61 5.08 -5.07
C PHE A 166 -15.58 6.12 -4.46
N ASN A 167 -16.81 5.77 -4.11
CA ASN A 167 -17.77 6.71 -3.51
C ASN A 167 -18.11 6.41 -2.04
N ALA A 168 -17.33 5.53 -1.40
CA ALA A 168 -17.48 5.20 0.03
C ALA A 168 -16.96 6.31 0.95
#